data_AF-A0AA87UVY0-F1
#
_entry.id   AF-A0AA87UVY0-F1
#
_cell.length_a   1.000
_cell.length_b   1.000
_cell.length_c   1.000
_cell.angle_alpha   90.00
_cell.angle_beta   90.00
_cell.angle_gamma   90.00
#
_symmetry.space_group_name_H-M   'P 1'
#
loop_
_entity.id
_entity.type
_entity.pdbx_description
1 polymer ?
#
loop_
_entity_poly.entity_id
_entity_poly.type
_entity_poly.pdbx_seq_one_letter_code
_entity_poly.pdbx_strand_id
1 'polypeptide(L)'
;MLSFIVRRILASILTLVVASFIMYVLTAYSGNPLQDLQASNAPNAQQLIGQRIERLSLDVPPPLRWFGWAAGAAGCIVPFATCDLGTDLNYTAVTALLPNAAASTVRLVSASTILAIIFGVITGIVSALRQYSAFDLGMTFVSFFLYSLPSFLAAVLLKEFVAIDFNNWLSSGDSEIGFVATAVIALVIAVIMQALVAGSTRNRVIAFAISAAATFGMLYYLDAVDWFQRPGLGAIGLALLIAGIVAGVTAVVSGFGNRRALIGAGVAGVLAYVSYFVLQGLFAVSTIWTIGILGLATLAACFVIGWLIGGPDRGQVIRVTMLVGFLSSLLVIADRFLQAWPAYLASPRINNRPIATVGEQTVGLTGDMWLMGLDTFTHFLLPTISLTLISFAGYTRYARAGLLEVMNQDYIRTARAKGLSERVVVTRHAFRNMLIPITTIVAADIGVLLGGALITERVFAISGMGALFNASLGRVDVNPIMGYFLVIAITAILFNFLADLSYALLDPRVRVK
;
A
#
# COMPACT_ATOMS: atom_id res chain seq x y z
N MET A 1 28.43 15.95 -1.34
CA MET A 1 27.47 14.86 -1.00
C MET A 1 28.02 13.76 -0.10
N LEU A 2 29.19 13.16 -0.38
CA LEU A 2 29.75 12.08 0.45
C LEU A 2 29.91 12.47 1.93
N SER A 3 30.47 13.65 2.24
CA SER A 3 30.61 14.13 3.63
C SER A 3 29.27 14.27 4.37
N PHE A 4 28.20 14.69 3.67
CA PHE A 4 26.86 14.80 4.25
C PHE A 4 26.29 13.42 4.58
N ILE A 5 26.40 12.48 3.64
CA ILE A 5 25.95 11.09 3.83
C ILE A 5 26.71 10.44 4.99
N VAL A 6 28.04 10.58 5.04
CA VAL A 6 28.87 10.02 6.11
C VAL A 6 28.49 10.62 7.47
N ARG A 7 28.36 11.95 7.58
CA ARG A 7 27.96 12.60 8.83
C ARG A 7 26.58 12.13 9.30
N ARG A 8 25.63 11.94 8.37
CA ARG A 8 24.28 11.48 8.67
C ARG A 8 24.26 10.02 9.11
N ILE A 9 24.98 9.13 8.43
CA ILE A 9 25.11 7.73 8.81
C ILE A 9 25.74 7.60 10.20
N LEU A 10 26.83 8.34 10.47
CA LEU A 10 27.47 8.33 11.79
C LEU A 10 26.53 8.83 12.89
N ALA A 11 25.80 9.92 12.65
CA ALA A 11 24.81 10.43 13.59
C ALA A 11 23.70 9.39 13.83
N SER A 12 23.16 8.77 12.78
CA SER A 12 22.14 7.73 12.88
C SER A 12 22.62 6.48 13.63
N ILE A 13 23.85 6.03 13.40
CA ILE A 13 24.45 4.91 14.15
C ILE A 13 24.60 5.29 15.63
N LEU A 14 25.12 6.48 15.93
CA LEU A 14 25.26 6.93 17.31
C LEU A 14 23.90 7.00 18.01
N THR A 15 22.89 7.57 17.35
CA THR A 15 21.52 7.61 17.86
C THR A 15 20.97 6.20 18.07
N LEU A 16 21.20 5.27 17.13
CA LEU A 16 20.76 3.87 17.26
C LEU A 16 21.41 3.20 18.48
N VAL A 17 22.72 3.36 18.67
CA VAL A 17 23.43 2.75 19.82
C VAL A 17 22.89 3.31 21.13
N VAL A 18 22.84 4.63 21.27
CA VAL A 18 22.36 5.29 22.50
C VAL A 18 20.89 4.93 22.78
N ALA A 19 20.03 5.00 21.78
CA ALA A 19 18.63 4.67 21.93
C ALA A 19 18.41 3.17 22.21
N SER A 20 19.21 2.28 21.62
CA SER A 20 19.16 0.84 21.92
C SER A 20 19.58 0.55 23.36
N PHE A 21 20.61 1.23 23.88
CA PHE A 21 21.03 1.10 25.28
C PHE A 21 19.92 1.55 26.23
N ILE A 22 19.36 2.74 25.98
CA ILE A 22 18.24 3.27 26.78
C ILE A 22 17.04 2.32 26.72
N MET A 23 16.66 1.87 25.52
CA MET A 23 15.52 0.98 25.35
C MET A 23 15.72 -0.36 26.07
N TYR A 24 16.91 -0.95 25.95
CA TYR A 24 17.24 -2.21 26.63
C TYR A 24 17.11 -2.07 28.15
N VAL A 25 17.73 -1.03 28.70
CA VAL A 25 17.76 -0.78 30.14
C VAL A 25 16.36 -0.49 30.67
N LEU A 26 15.59 0.37 29.99
CA LEU A 26 14.21 0.69 30.39
C LEU A 26 13.31 -0.54 30.34
N THR A 27 13.44 -1.38 29.31
CA THR A 27 12.66 -2.61 29.17
C THR A 27 13.04 -3.63 30.24
N ALA A 28 14.33 -3.80 30.49
CA ALA A 28 14.80 -4.71 31.52
C ALA A 28 14.33 -4.31 32.93
N TYR A 29 14.14 -3.01 33.18
CA TYR A 29 13.63 -2.49 34.45
C TYR A 29 12.11 -2.29 34.48
N SER A 30 11.38 -2.48 33.38
CA SER A 30 9.93 -2.23 33.34
C SER A 30 9.11 -3.30 34.06
N GLY A 31 9.68 -4.47 34.37
CA GLY A 31 9.01 -5.52 35.15
C GLY A 31 9.86 -6.77 35.34
N ASN A 32 9.24 -7.86 35.82
CA ASN A 32 9.93 -9.10 36.17
C ASN A 32 9.66 -10.21 35.13
N PRO A 33 10.67 -10.66 34.35
CA PRO A 33 10.52 -11.70 33.33
C PRO A 33 10.36 -13.12 33.90
N LEU A 34 10.41 -13.28 35.22
CA LEU A 34 10.21 -14.56 35.93
C LEU A 34 8.83 -14.67 36.57
N GLN A 35 7.97 -13.65 36.44
CA GLN A 35 6.68 -13.58 37.13
C GLN A 35 5.77 -14.78 36.79
N ASP A 36 5.79 -15.26 35.55
CA ASP A 36 5.04 -16.43 35.08
C ASP A 36 5.47 -17.72 35.78
N LEU A 37 6.78 -17.93 35.94
CA LEU A 37 7.35 -19.09 36.61
C LEU A 37 7.21 -19.01 38.13
N GLN A 38 7.30 -17.81 38.71
CA GLN A 38 7.11 -17.58 40.15
C GLN A 38 5.65 -17.80 40.58
N ALA A 39 4.68 -17.51 39.70
CA ALA A 39 3.26 -17.78 39.94
C ALA A 39 2.85 -19.23 39.62
N SER A 40 3.74 -20.04 39.05
CA SER A 40 3.45 -21.42 38.68
C SER A 40 3.57 -22.38 39.87
N ASN A 41 2.58 -23.26 40.03
CA ASN A 41 2.58 -24.33 41.04
C ASN A 41 3.28 -25.61 40.56
N ALA A 42 3.99 -25.57 39.43
CA ALA A 42 4.65 -26.74 38.88
C ALA A 42 5.79 -27.22 39.82
N PRO A 43 5.93 -28.53 40.07
CA PRO A 43 6.99 -29.07 40.95
C PRO A 43 8.42 -28.71 40.50
N ASN A 44 8.61 -28.45 39.20
CA ASN A 44 9.88 -28.06 38.59
C ASN A 44 10.03 -26.53 38.39
N ALA A 45 9.14 -25.70 38.93
CA ALA A 45 9.18 -24.25 38.72
C ALA A 45 10.52 -23.62 39.12
N GLN A 46 11.12 -24.02 40.23
CA GLN A 46 12.44 -23.53 40.67
C GLN A 46 13.56 -23.90 39.69
N GLN A 47 13.51 -25.09 39.08
CA GLN A 47 14.48 -25.51 38.07
C GLN A 47 14.34 -24.66 36.80
N LEU A 48 13.11 -24.41 36.36
CA LEU A 48 12.83 -23.56 35.19
C LEU A 48 13.28 -22.11 35.41
N ILE A 49 13.12 -21.58 36.63
CA ILE A 49 13.62 -20.26 37.00
C ILE A 49 15.15 -20.19 36.86
N GLY A 50 15.86 -21.17 37.43
CA GLY A 50 17.32 -21.26 37.31
C GLY A 50 17.78 -21.33 35.85
N GLN A 51 17.15 -22.18 35.04
CA GLN A 51 17.46 -22.30 33.61
C GLN A 51 17.22 -20.99 32.84
N ARG A 52 16.15 -20.26 33.16
CA ARG A 52 15.85 -18.97 32.52
C ARG A 52 16.83 -17.87 32.94
N ILE A 53 17.23 -17.84 34.21
CA ILE A 53 18.26 -16.90 34.70
C ILE A 53 19.57 -17.12 33.95
N GLU A 54 20.02 -18.36 33.85
CA GLU A 54 21.29 -18.69 33.19
C GLU A 54 21.25 -18.40 31.69
N ARG A 55 20.21 -18.85 30.98
CA ARG A 55 20.10 -18.68 29.52
C ARG A 55 19.93 -17.23 29.06
N LEU A 56 19.27 -16.40 29.86
CA LEU A 56 19.06 -14.98 29.53
C LEU A 56 20.00 -14.05 30.29
N SER A 57 20.96 -14.60 31.02
CA SER A 57 21.91 -13.87 31.89
C SER A 57 21.18 -12.85 32.80
N LEU A 58 20.08 -13.26 33.42
CA LEU A 58 19.25 -12.38 34.26
C LEU A 58 19.94 -11.97 35.58
N ASP A 59 21.01 -12.67 35.95
CA ASP A 59 21.90 -12.40 37.06
C ASP A 59 22.83 -11.19 36.82
N VAL A 60 23.06 -10.83 35.56
CA VAL A 60 23.89 -9.69 35.17
C VAL A 60 23.06 -8.39 35.19
N PRO A 61 23.57 -7.29 35.78
CA PRO A 61 22.90 -5.99 35.73
C PRO A 61 22.56 -5.57 34.29
N PRO A 62 21.35 -5.04 34.02
CA PRO A 62 20.91 -4.71 32.66
C PRO A 62 21.87 -3.84 31.83
N PRO A 63 22.55 -2.82 32.39
CA PRO A 63 23.53 -2.05 31.62
C PRO A 63 24.71 -2.90 31.11
N LEU A 64 25.18 -3.87 31.90
CA LEU A 64 26.25 -4.78 31.51
C LEU A 64 25.75 -5.84 30.53
N ARG A 65 24.53 -6.35 30.76
CA ARG A 65 23.88 -7.32 29.90
C ARG A 65 23.66 -6.80 28.47
N TRP A 66 23.40 -5.50 28.32
CA TRP A 66 23.30 -4.86 27.01
C TRP A 66 24.58 -4.99 26.19
N PHE A 67 25.78 -4.92 26.79
CA PHE A 67 27.02 -5.09 26.04
C PHE A 67 27.17 -6.51 25.49
N GLY A 68 26.76 -7.52 26.25
CA GLY A 68 26.73 -8.92 25.78
C GLY A 68 25.75 -9.10 24.62
N TRP A 69 24.54 -8.55 24.75
CA TRP A 69 23.54 -8.55 23.68
C TRP A 69 24.03 -7.80 22.43
N ALA A 70 24.64 -6.61 22.61
CA ALA A 70 25.16 -5.79 21.53
C ALA A 70 26.34 -6.46 20.80
N ALA A 71 27.17 -7.23 21.49
CA ALA A 71 28.24 -8.02 20.88
C ALA A 71 27.67 -9.11 19.97
N GLY A 72 26.62 -9.82 20.40
CA GLY A 72 25.90 -10.78 19.56
C GLY A 72 25.26 -10.12 18.34
N ALA A 73 24.59 -8.97 18.55
CA ALA A 73 23.95 -8.20 17.49
C ALA A 73 24.96 -7.64 16.46
N ALA A 74 26.16 -7.25 16.90
CA ALA A 74 27.23 -6.82 16.00
C ALA A 74 27.68 -7.95 15.05
N GLY A 75 27.56 -9.21 15.48
CA GLY A 75 27.77 -10.39 14.64
C GLY A 75 26.87 -10.47 13.41
N CYS A 76 25.73 -9.75 13.40
CA CYS A 76 24.84 -9.67 12.23
C CYS A 76 25.38 -8.75 11.11
N ILE A 77 26.36 -7.90 11.42
CA ILE A 77 26.93 -6.91 10.47
C ILE A 77 28.33 -7.33 10.02
N VAL A 78 29.09 -8.00 10.89
CA VAL A 78 30.45 -8.45 10.60
C VAL A 78 30.38 -9.69 9.68
N PRO A 79 30.99 -9.63 8.47
CA PRO A 79 31.10 -10.81 7.62
C PRO A 79 31.76 -11.95 8.39
N PHE A 80 31.25 -13.17 8.26
CA PHE A 80 31.74 -14.40 8.91
C PHE A 80 31.51 -14.51 10.43
N ALA A 81 30.83 -13.56 11.07
CA ALA A 81 30.36 -13.70 12.44
C ALA A 81 28.97 -14.36 12.52
N THR A 82 28.67 -15.02 13.64
CA THR A 82 27.34 -15.57 13.92
C THR A 82 26.42 -14.47 14.43
N CYS A 83 25.33 -14.20 13.71
CA CYS A 83 24.30 -13.26 14.14
C CYS A 83 23.50 -13.86 15.31
N ASP A 84 23.60 -13.26 16.49
CA ASP A 84 22.84 -13.66 17.66
C ASP A 84 22.13 -12.45 18.30
N LEU A 85 20.80 -12.46 18.28
CA LEU A 85 19.96 -11.43 18.89
C LEU A 85 19.35 -11.89 20.22
N GLY A 86 19.81 -13.03 20.74
CA GLY A 86 19.25 -13.72 21.88
C GLY A 86 18.04 -14.58 21.53
N THR A 87 17.47 -15.18 22.57
CA THR A 87 16.24 -15.99 22.50
C THR A 87 15.10 -15.31 23.24
N ASP A 88 13.87 -15.61 22.85
CA ASP A 88 12.66 -15.26 23.60
C ASP A 88 12.55 -16.09 24.90
N LEU A 89 11.53 -15.80 25.71
CA LEU A 89 11.23 -16.54 26.95
C LEU A 89 10.89 -18.02 26.73
N ASN A 90 10.54 -18.41 25.49
CA ASN A 90 10.28 -19.80 25.08
C ASN A 90 11.53 -20.47 24.46
N TYR A 91 12.69 -19.82 24.52
CA TYR A 91 13.96 -20.29 23.95
C TYR A 91 13.98 -20.41 22.42
N THR A 92 13.11 -19.68 21.74
CA THR A 92 13.13 -19.52 20.29
C THR A 92 14.09 -18.38 19.93
N ALA A 93 14.96 -18.61 18.95
CA ALA A 93 15.90 -17.59 18.50
C ALA A 93 15.16 -16.38 17.88
N VAL A 94 15.50 -15.17 18.31
CA VAL A 94 14.89 -13.93 17.80
C VAL A 94 15.15 -13.77 16.30
N THR A 95 16.31 -14.23 15.81
CA THR A 95 16.67 -14.25 14.38
C THR A 95 15.71 -15.08 13.51
N ALA A 96 14.99 -16.04 14.09
CA ALA A 96 13.96 -16.82 13.39
C ALA A 96 12.59 -16.13 13.40
N LEU A 97 12.30 -15.32 14.43
CA LEU A 97 11.01 -14.63 14.58
C LEU A 97 10.93 -13.35 13.73
N LEU A 98 12.02 -12.58 13.66
CA LEU A 98 12.03 -11.26 13.05
C LEU A 98 11.69 -11.24 11.55
N PRO A 99 12.21 -12.14 10.69
CA PRO A 99 12.00 -12.01 9.25
C PRO A 99 10.52 -12.06 8.84
N ASN A 100 9.73 -12.96 9.45
CA ASN A 100 8.32 -13.11 9.15
C ASN A 100 7.52 -11.87 9.62
N ALA A 101 7.74 -11.46 10.87
CA ALA A 101 7.08 -10.29 11.43
C ALA A 101 7.44 -9.01 10.66
N ALA A 102 8.71 -8.85 10.29
CA ALA A 102 9.22 -7.72 9.51
C ALA A 102 8.60 -7.69 8.12
N ALA A 103 8.52 -8.83 7.44
CA ALA A 103 7.93 -8.93 6.11
C ALA A 103 6.47 -8.47 6.11
N SER A 104 5.67 -8.89 7.09
CA SER A 104 4.26 -8.50 7.22
C SER A 104 4.10 -7.00 7.46
N THR A 105 4.84 -6.43 8.41
CA THR A 105 4.77 -4.98 8.70
C THR A 105 5.27 -4.15 7.52
N VAL A 106 6.39 -4.52 6.90
CA VAL A 106 6.94 -3.79 5.74
C VAL A 106 5.97 -3.85 4.57
N ARG A 107 5.38 -5.02 4.28
CA ARG A 107 4.36 -5.15 3.24
C ARG A 107 3.16 -4.26 3.51
N LEU A 108 2.66 -4.28 4.75
CA LEU A 108 1.49 -3.51 5.17
C LEU A 108 1.75 -2.00 5.04
N VAL A 109 2.83 -1.52 5.64
CA VAL A 109 3.21 -0.10 5.67
C VAL A 109 3.52 0.40 4.27
N SER A 110 4.34 -0.32 3.50
CA SER A 110 4.68 0.10 2.13
C SER A 110 3.46 0.19 1.21
N ALA A 111 2.57 -0.80 1.25
CA ALA A 111 1.33 -0.77 0.48
C ALA A 111 0.45 0.42 0.86
N SER A 112 0.25 0.67 2.16
CA SER A 112 -0.55 1.81 2.61
C SER A 112 0.07 3.15 2.26
N THR A 113 1.39 3.29 2.38
CA THR A 113 2.09 4.54 2.04
C THR A 113 1.95 4.85 0.56
N ILE A 114 2.15 3.84 -0.31
CA ILE A 114 2.04 4.02 -1.76
C ILE A 114 0.62 4.46 -2.12
N LEU A 115 -0.41 3.79 -1.59
CA LEU A 115 -1.79 4.17 -1.85
C LEU A 115 -2.11 5.56 -1.31
N ALA A 116 -1.66 5.89 -0.10
CA ALA A 116 -1.89 7.20 0.51
C ALA A 116 -1.22 8.33 -0.28
N ILE A 117 0.00 8.12 -0.78
CA ILE A 117 0.67 9.07 -1.68
C ILE A 117 -0.12 9.22 -2.97
N ILE A 118 -0.47 8.12 -3.64
CA ILE A 118 -1.19 8.17 -4.92
C ILE A 118 -2.52 8.93 -4.76
N PHE A 119 -3.38 8.48 -3.86
CA PHE A 119 -4.70 9.08 -3.70
C PHE A 119 -4.63 10.47 -3.08
N GLY A 120 -3.79 10.67 -2.07
CA GLY A 120 -3.66 11.93 -1.36
C GLY A 120 -3.05 13.03 -2.23
N VAL A 121 -1.97 12.73 -2.97
CA VAL A 121 -1.35 13.71 -3.87
C VAL A 121 -2.28 14.06 -5.02
N ILE A 122 -2.94 13.08 -5.65
CA ILE A 122 -3.90 13.34 -6.73
C ILE A 122 -5.03 14.24 -6.21
N THR A 123 -5.63 13.87 -5.08
CA THR A 123 -6.72 14.65 -4.46
C THR A 123 -6.25 16.06 -4.13
N GLY A 124 -5.10 16.22 -3.48
CA GLY A 124 -4.56 17.53 -3.09
C GLY A 124 -4.28 18.43 -4.29
N ILE A 125 -3.74 17.88 -5.39
CA ILE A 125 -3.52 18.61 -6.64
C ILE A 125 -4.84 19.08 -7.24
N VAL A 126 -5.82 18.18 -7.38
CA VAL A 126 -7.13 18.54 -7.94
C VAL A 126 -7.82 19.59 -7.07
N SER A 127 -7.71 19.48 -5.75
CA SER A 127 -8.22 20.45 -4.76
C SER A 127 -7.58 21.82 -4.97
N ALA A 128 -6.25 21.89 -5.12
CA ALA A 128 -5.51 23.13 -5.32
C ALA A 128 -5.79 23.79 -6.68
N LEU A 129 -5.91 23.01 -7.75
CA LEU A 129 -6.29 23.53 -9.08
C LEU A 129 -7.72 24.09 -9.10
N ARG A 130 -8.56 23.69 -8.16
CA ARG A 130 -9.96 24.10 -8.03
C ARG A 130 -10.22 24.76 -6.69
N GLN A 131 -9.31 25.63 -6.29
CA GLN A 131 -9.38 26.37 -5.04
C GLN A 131 -10.76 27.02 -4.84
N TYR A 132 -11.31 26.90 -3.63
CA TYR A 132 -12.64 27.41 -3.23
C TYR A 132 -13.84 26.77 -3.94
N SER A 133 -13.64 25.67 -4.67
CA SER A 133 -14.76 24.88 -5.20
C SER A 133 -15.42 24.01 -4.12
N ALA A 134 -16.63 23.53 -4.39
CA ALA A 134 -17.30 22.55 -3.51
C ALA A 134 -16.47 21.28 -3.31
N PHE A 135 -15.72 20.85 -4.33
CA PHE A 135 -14.77 19.74 -4.21
C PHE A 135 -13.64 20.06 -3.24
N ASP A 136 -13.06 21.27 -3.35
CA ASP A 136 -11.97 21.70 -2.48
C ASP A 136 -12.42 21.75 -1.01
N LEU A 137 -13.58 22.35 -0.73
CA LEU A 137 -14.14 22.39 0.62
C LEU A 137 -14.49 20.97 1.12
N GLY A 138 -15.10 20.14 0.28
CA GLY A 138 -15.48 18.77 0.63
C GLY A 138 -14.28 17.89 0.96
N MET A 139 -13.24 17.89 0.12
CA MET A 139 -12.02 17.11 0.36
C MET A 139 -11.21 17.65 1.53
N THR A 140 -11.22 18.97 1.75
CA THR A 140 -10.61 19.56 2.94
C THR A 140 -11.33 19.09 4.21
N PHE A 141 -12.66 19.10 4.23
CA PHE A 141 -13.46 18.60 5.35
C PHE A 141 -13.20 17.11 5.60
N VAL A 142 -13.29 16.27 4.57
CA VAL A 142 -13.02 14.82 4.68
C VAL A 142 -11.60 14.57 5.19
N SER A 143 -10.61 15.30 4.68
CA SER A 143 -9.22 15.16 5.14
C SER A 143 -9.08 15.53 6.61
N PHE A 144 -9.70 16.63 7.08
CA PHE A 144 -9.67 16.97 8.50
C PHE A 144 -10.40 15.96 9.38
N PHE A 145 -11.55 15.46 8.92
CA PHE A 145 -12.29 14.41 9.62
C PHE A 145 -11.43 13.15 9.78
N LEU A 146 -10.84 12.64 8.70
CA LEU A 146 -9.97 11.47 8.72
C LEU A 146 -8.71 11.69 9.57
N TYR A 147 -8.11 12.88 9.51
CA TYR A 147 -6.97 13.24 10.35
C TYR A 147 -7.31 13.25 11.85
N SER A 148 -8.54 13.62 12.20
CA SER A 148 -9.01 13.63 13.59
C SER A 148 -9.48 12.25 14.09
N LEU A 149 -9.67 11.29 13.19
CA LEU A 149 -10.23 9.99 13.52
C LEU A 149 -9.12 9.05 14.03
N PRO A 150 -9.23 8.51 15.25
CA PRO A 150 -8.22 7.59 15.78
C PRO A 150 -8.07 6.33 14.91
N SER A 151 -6.83 5.89 14.71
CA SER A 151 -6.52 4.72 13.85
C SER A 151 -7.28 3.45 14.25
N PHE A 152 -7.38 3.16 15.55
CA PHE A 152 -8.12 2.00 16.05
C PHE A 152 -9.61 2.10 15.74
N LEU A 153 -10.18 3.31 15.79
CA LEU A 153 -11.60 3.53 15.49
C LEU A 153 -11.85 3.29 14.00
N ALA A 154 -10.97 3.78 13.12
CA ALA A 154 -11.05 3.50 11.68
C ALA A 154 -11.04 1.99 11.41
N ALA A 155 -10.09 1.29 12.03
CA ALA A 155 -9.94 -0.15 11.88
C ALA A 155 -11.19 -0.92 12.37
N VAL A 156 -11.77 -0.54 13.52
CA VAL A 156 -12.98 -1.17 14.05
C VAL A 156 -14.20 -0.89 13.17
N LEU A 157 -14.38 0.34 12.69
CA LEU A 157 -15.48 0.68 11.77
C LEU A 157 -15.36 -0.09 10.45
N LEU A 158 -14.14 -0.23 9.91
CA LEU A 158 -13.89 -1.04 8.73
C LEU A 158 -14.21 -2.52 8.97
N LYS A 159 -13.87 -3.06 10.15
CA LYS A 159 -14.23 -4.43 10.51
C LYS A 159 -15.73 -4.65 10.54
N GLU A 160 -16.46 -3.75 11.20
CA GLU A 160 -17.91 -3.88 11.34
C GLU A 160 -18.61 -3.73 9.97
N PHE A 161 -18.46 -2.57 9.34
CA PHE A 161 -19.25 -2.20 8.18
C PHE A 161 -18.75 -2.80 6.86
N VAL A 162 -17.43 -2.98 6.70
CA VAL A 162 -16.85 -3.46 5.42
C VAL A 162 -16.59 -4.96 5.44
N ALA A 163 -16.34 -5.56 6.61
CA ALA A 163 -16.09 -6.99 6.72
C ALA A 163 -17.32 -7.75 7.21
N ILE A 164 -17.79 -7.48 8.42
CA ILE A 164 -18.80 -8.30 9.10
C ILE A 164 -20.15 -8.15 8.39
N ASP A 165 -20.61 -6.93 8.18
CA ASP A 165 -21.88 -6.67 7.50
C ASP A 165 -21.87 -7.17 6.06
N PHE A 166 -20.79 -6.90 5.31
CA PHE A 166 -20.63 -7.39 3.94
C PHE A 166 -20.63 -8.93 3.88
N ASN A 167 -19.89 -9.59 4.77
CA ASN A 167 -19.85 -11.05 4.82
C ASN A 167 -21.20 -11.64 5.24
N ASN A 168 -21.94 -11.00 6.15
CA ASN A 168 -23.27 -11.43 6.55
C ASN A 168 -24.26 -11.32 5.39
N TRP A 169 -24.22 -10.20 4.66
CA TRP A 169 -25.02 -9.99 3.45
C TRP A 169 -24.68 -10.98 2.34
N LEU A 170 -23.41 -11.31 2.14
CA LEU A 170 -23.01 -12.31 1.15
C LEU A 170 -23.42 -13.74 1.57
N SER A 171 -23.37 -14.03 2.88
CA SER A 171 -23.68 -15.35 3.43
C SER A 171 -25.18 -15.62 3.58
N SER A 172 -26.05 -14.61 3.55
CA SER A 172 -27.49 -14.78 3.81
C SER A 172 -28.26 -15.48 2.68
N GLY A 173 -27.63 -15.74 1.53
CA GLY A 173 -28.26 -16.38 0.37
C GLY A 173 -29.05 -15.41 -0.51
N ASP A 174 -29.71 -14.42 0.09
CA ASP A 174 -30.35 -13.29 -0.59
C ASP A 174 -29.37 -12.11 -0.72
N SER A 175 -28.30 -12.27 -1.52
CA SER A 175 -27.28 -11.23 -1.72
C SER A 175 -27.72 -10.13 -2.70
N GLU A 176 -28.99 -9.74 -2.64
CA GLU A 176 -29.50 -8.61 -3.41
C GLU A 176 -29.14 -7.31 -2.67
N ILE A 177 -28.64 -6.30 -3.38
CA ILE A 177 -28.35 -4.99 -2.77
C ILE A 177 -29.66 -4.32 -2.32
N GLY A 178 -30.76 -4.58 -3.05
CA GLY A 178 -32.05 -3.96 -2.83
C GLY A 178 -32.15 -2.54 -3.40
N PHE A 179 -33.32 -2.21 -3.94
CA PHE A 179 -33.55 -0.95 -4.67
C PHE A 179 -33.15 0.30 -3.88
N VAL A 180 -33.46 0.35 -2.58
CA VAL A 180 -33.20 1.53 -1.73
C VAL A 180 -31.69 1.76 -1.58
N ALA A 181 -30.92 0.70 -1.30
CA ALA A 181 -29.48 0.83 -1.16
C ALA A 181 -28.82 1.21 -2.50
N THR A 182 -29.26 0.61 -3.62
CA THR A 182 -28.80 0.99 -4.96
C THR A 182 -29.07 2.47 -5.26
N ALA A 183 -30.26 2.97 -4.93
CA ALA A 183 -30.63 4.38 -5.11
C ALA A 183 -29.79 5.31 -4.23
N VAL A 184 -29.56 4.95 -2.96
CA VAL A 184 -28.73 5.73 -2.03
C VAL A 184 -27.28 5.78 -2.50
N ILE A 185 -26.68 4.63 -2.86
CA ILE A 185 -25.30 4.57 -3.35
C ILE A 185 -25.17 5.38 -4.65
N ALA A 186 -26.11 5.23 -5.58
CA ALA A 186 -26.11 6.00 -6.82
C ALA A 186 -26.18 7.50 -6.57
N LEU A 187 -27.00 7.95 -5.62
CA LEU A 187 -27.11 9.36 -5.24
C LEU A 187 -25.81 9.87 -4.61
N VAL A 188 -25.20 9.11 -3.69
CA VAL A 188 -23.92 9.49 -3.06
C VAL A 188 -22.81 9.62 -4.11
N ILE A 189 -22.66 8.63 -4.98
CA ILE A 189 -21.66 8.67 -6.07
C ILE A 189 -21.95 9.84 -7.01
N ALA A 190 -23.23 10.13 -7.30
CA ALA A 190 -23.60 11.25 -8.14
C ALA A 190 -23.25 12.61 -7.53
N VAL A 191 -23.45 12.80 -6.22
CA VAL A 191 -23.02 14.01 -5.50
C VAL A 191 -21.49 14.17 -5.57
N ILE A 192 -20.74 13.08 -5.39
CA ILE A 192 -19.27 13.09 -5.48
C ILE A 192 -18.83 13.45 -6.91
N MET A 193 -19.41 12.82 -7.92
CA MET A 193 -19.09 13.09 -9.33
C MET A 193 -19.49 14.51 -9.75
N GLN A 194 -20.61 15.01 -9.24
CA GLN A 194 -21.03 16.40 -9.42
C GLN A 194 -20.01 17.38 -8.86
N ALA A 195 -19.44 17.10 -7.68
CA ALA A 195 -18.38 17.92 -7.10
C ALA A 195 -17.09 17.83 -7.94
N LEU A 196 -16.76 16.64 -8.46
CA LEU A 196 -15.60 16.39 -9.33
C LEU A 196 -15.71 17.00 -10.73
N VAL A 197 -16.89 17.37 -11.22
CA VAL A 197 -17.04 18.02 -12.54
C VAL A 197 -16.99 19.54 -12.41
N ALA A 198 -16.01 20.15 -13.08
CA ALA A 198 -15.89 21.60 -13.18
C ALA A 198 -16.79 22.16 -14.29
N GLY A 199 -17.25 23.40 -14.13
CA GLY A 199 -18.03 24.12 -15.13
C GLY A 199 -19.31 24.73 -14.57
N SER A 200 -20.23 25.08 -15.47
CA SER A 200 -21.52 25.68 -15.14
C SER A 200 -22.41 24.74 -14.33
N THR A 201 -23.41 25.30 -13.63
CA THR A 201 -24.43 24.52 -12.91
C THR A 201 -25.08 23.47 -13.81
N ARG A 202 -25.27 23.77 -15.10
CA ARG A 202 -25.78 22.82 -16.09
C ARG A 202 -24.89 21.59 -16.23
N ASN A 203 -23.56 21.77 -16.38
CA ASN A 203 -22.64 20.63 -16.50
C ASN A 203 -22.60 19.78 -15.23
N ARG A 204 -22.73 20.42 -14.05
CA ARG A 204 -22.81 19.72 -12.77
C ARG A 204 -24.09 18.90 -12.65
N VAL A 205 -25.25 19.46 -13.04
CA VAL A 205 -26.53 18.73 -13.04
C VAL A 205 -26.52 17.58 -14.04
N ILE A 206 -25.95 17.78 -15.24
CA ILE A 206 -25.78 16.71 -16.23
C ILE A 206 -24.87 15.61 -15.67
N ALA A 207 -23.74 15.98 -15.06
CA ALA A 207 -22.82 15.03 -14.45
C ALA A 207 -23.50 14.24 -13.33
N PHE A 208 -24.26 14.90 -12.46
CA PHE A 208 -25.07 14.26 -11.43
C PHE A 208 -26.06 13.26 -12.04
N ALA A 209 -26.88 13.68 -13.01
CA ALA A 209 -27.89 12.83 -13.62
C ALA A 209 -27.28 11.60 -14.33
N ILE A 210 -26.21 11.81 -15.12
CA ILE A 210 -25.51 10.73 -15.83
C ILE A 210 -24.87 9.77 -14.83
N SER A 211 -24.18 10.27 -13.81
CA SER A 211 -23.50 9.41 -12.82
C SER A 211 -24.50 8.68 -11.94
N ALA A 212 -25.62 9.29 -11.55
CA ALA A 212 -26.70 8.62 -10.82
C ALA A 212 -27.30 7.49 -11.67
N ALA A 213 -27.70 7.77 -12.91
CA ALA A 213 -28.27 6.77 -13.80
C ALA A 213 -27.28 5.64 -14.14
N ALA A 214 -26.01 5.98 -14.41
CA ALA A 214 -24.96 5.01 -14.70
C ALA A 214 -24.64 4.14 -13.49
N THR A 215 -24.53 4.71 -12.30
CA THR A 215 -24.24 3.96 -11.06
C THR A 215 -25.43 3.07 -10.70
N PHE A 216 -26.66 3.60 -10.77
CA PHE A 216 -27.86 2.81 -10.51
C PHE A 216 -27.99 1.64 -11.49
N GLY A 217 -27.88 1.92 -12.79
CA GLY A 217 -27.95 0.88 -13.83
C GLY A 217 -26.84 -0.16 -13.72
N MET A 218 -25.61 0.28 -13.37
CA MET A 218 -24.49 -0.64 -13.15
C MET A 218 -24.72 -1.53 -11.92
N LEU A 219 -25.12 -0.97 -10.78
CA LEU A 219 -25.39 -1.76 -9.58
C LEU A 219 -26.56 -2.71 -9.80
N TYR A 220 -27.64 -2.27 -10.46
CA TYR A 220 -28.77 -3.12 -10.82
C TYR A 220 -28.35 -4.26 -11.77
N TYR A 221 -27.47 -3.97 -12.73
CA TYR A 221 -26.91 -5.00 -13.59
C TYR A 221 -26.05 -6.00 -12.82
N LEU A 222 -25.16 -5.54 -11.93
CA LEU A 222 -24.30 -6.38 -11.11
C LEU A 222 -25.11 -7.29 -10.18
N ASP A 223 -26.20 -6.77 -9.63
CA ASP A 223 -27.18 -7.51 -8.83
C ASP A 223 -27.85 -8.61 -9.67
N ALA A 224 -28.35 -8.25 -10.87
CA ALA A 224 -29.03 -9.19 -11.77
C ALA A 224 -28.15 -10.35 -12.30
N VAL A 225 -26.82 -10.22 -12.24
CA VAL A 225 -25.89 -11.28 -12.65
C VAL A 225 -25.16 -11.95 -11.47
N ASP A 226 -25.60 -11.70 -10.24
CA ASP A 226 -24.98 -12.21 -9.00
C ASP A 226 -23.46 -11.94 -8.94
N TRP A 227 -23.04 -10.77 -9.41
CA TRP A 227 -21.61 -10.47 -9.61
C TRP A 227 -20.80 -10.58 -8.32
N PHE A 228 -21.39 -10.31 -7.16
CA PHE A 228 -20.69 -10.41 -5.87
C PHE A 228 -20.37 -11.84 -5.46
N GLN A 229 -21.18 -12.81 -5.90
CA GLN A 229 -20.90 -14.24 -5.70
C GLN A 229 -19.99 -14.78 -6.80
N ARG A 230 -20.15 -14.29 -8.04
CA ARG A 230 -19.41 -14.75 -9.21
C ARG A 230 -18.81 -13.59 -10.02
N PRO A 231 -17.83 -12.89 -9.46
CA PRO A 231 -17.29 -11.72 -10.11
C PRO A 231 -16.49 -12.12 -11.35
N GLY A 232 -16.64 -11.31 -12.38
CA GLY A 232 -15.87 -11.39 -13.61
C GLY A 232 -16.17 -10.18 -14.47
N LEU A 233 -15.15 -9.70 -15.19
CA LEU A 233 -15.30 -8.73 -16.27
C LEU A 233 -15.97 -9.37 -17.48
N GLY A 234 -15.68 -10.66 -17.70
CA GLY A 234 -16.12 -11.40 -18.88
C GLY A 234 -15.52 -10.84 -20.17
N ALA A 235 -15.84 -11.49 -21.30
CA ALA A 235 -15.32 -11.09 -22.60
C ALA A 235 -15.71 -9.64 -22.97
N ILE A 236 -16.99 -9.28 -22.78
CA ILE A 236 -17.52 -7.97 -23.18
C ILE A 236 -16.97 -6.85 -22.28
N GLY A 237 -17.01 -7.03 -20.96
CA GLY A 237 -16.50 -6.03 -20.02
C GLY A 237 -15.00 -5.81 -20.18
N LEU A 238 -14.23 -6.88 -20.37
CA LEU A 238 -12.80 -6.79 -20.65
C LEU A 238 -12.52 -6.06 -21.96
N ALA A 239 -13.25 -6.35 -23.04
CA ALA A 239 -13.09 -5.67 -24.33
C ALA A 239 -13.35 -4.16 -24.23
N LEU A 240 -14.40 -3.75 -23.51
CA LEU A 240 -14.72 -2.35 -23.27
C LEU A 240 -13.64 -1.62 -22.47
N LEU A 241 -13.13 -2.25 -21.40
CA LEU A 241 -12.06 -1.67 -20.59
C LEU A 241 -10.74 -1.57 -21.35
N ILE A 242 -10.38 -2.59 -22.13
CA ILE A 242 -9.21 -2.55 -23.01
C ILE A 242 -9.35 -1.44 -24.06
N ALA A 243 -10.52 -1.29 -24.69
CA ALA A 243 -10.78 -0.20 -25.62
C ALA A 243 -10.65 1.18 -24.93
N GLY A 244 -11.13 1.29 -23.69
CA GLY A 244 -10.94 2.47 -22.84
C GLY A 244 -9.46 2.78 -22.57
N ILE A 245 -8.65 1.77 -22.25
CA ILE A 245 -7.20 1.90 -22.06
C ILE A 245 -6.53 2.36 -23.36
N VAL A 246 -6.85 1.72 -24.49
CA VAL A 246 -6.32 2.09 -25.81
C VAL A 246 -6.61 3.56 -26.12
N ALA A 247 -7.85 4.00 -25.94
CA ALA A 247 -8.24 5.39 -26.16
C ALA A 247 -7.55 6.34 -25.19
N GLY A 248 -7.55 6.01 -23.89
CA GLY A 248 -6.99 6.85 -22.83
C GLY A 248 -5.48 7.04 -22.94
N VAL A 249 -4.72 5.95 -23.11
CA VAL A 249 -3.26 6.02 -23.26
C VAL A 249 -2.89 6.77 -24.54
N THR A 250 -3.57 6.49 -25.65
CA THR A 250 -3.32 7.18 -26.93
C THR A 250 -3.61 8.68 -26.80
N ALA A 251 -4.74 9.05 -26.19
CA ALA A 251 -5.11 10.45 -25.97
C ALA A 251 -4.08 11.22 -25.12
N VAL A 252 -3.55 10.57 -24.07
CA VAL A 252 -2.62 11.22 -23.12
C VAL A 252 -1.21 11.33 -23.68
N VAL A 253 -0.71 10.30 -24.37
CA VAL A 253 0.72 10.21 -24.76
C VAL A 253 0.99 10.74 -26.16
N SER A 254 0.09 10.50 -27.12
CA SER A 254 0.28 10.90 -28.52
C SER A 254 -0.80 11.81 -29.08
N GLY A 255 -1.93 11.91 -28.39
CA GLY A 255 -3.15 12.47 -28.98
C GLY A 255 -3.69 11.58 -30.09
N PHE A 256 -4.95 11.82 -30.49
CA PHE A 256 -5.60 11.07 -31.55
C PHE A 256 -5.10 11.40 -32.97
N GLY A 257 -4.30 12.46 -33.12
CA GLY A 257 -3.73 12.86 -34.41
C GLY A 257 -2.65 11.90 -34.95
N ASN A 258 -1.98 11.14 -34.07
CA ASN A 258 -0.97 10.17 -34.51
C ASN A 258 -1.62 8.83 -34.85
N ARG A 259 -1.94 8.63 -36.13
CA ARG A 259 -2.60 7.41 -36.63
C ARG A 259 -1.79 6.14 -36.37
N ARG A 260 -0.45 6.20 -36.41
CA ARG A 260 0.43 5.05 -36.17
C ARG A 260 0.42 4.64 -34.69
N ALA A 261 0.41 5.62 -33.80
CA ALA A 261 0.24 5.37 -32.37
C ALA A 261 -1.11 4.72 -32.06
N LEU A 262 -2.20 5.21 -32.67
CA LEU A 262 -3.55 4.62 -32.49
C LEU A 262 -3.63 3.18 -33.01
N ILE A 263 -3.08 2.91 -34.21
CA ILE A 263 -3.05 1.55 -34.76
C ILE A 263 -2.21 0.63 -33.88
N GLY A 264 -1.01 1.06 -33.47
CA GLY A 264 -0.17 0.28 -32.57
C GLY A 264 -0.86 -0.04 -31.25
N ALA A 265 -1.48 0.97 -30.63
CA ALA A 265 -2.29 0.80 -29.41
C ALA A 265 -3.42 -0.22 -29.62
N GLY A 266 -4.16 -0.11 -30.73
CA GLY A 266 -5.23 -1.03 -31.07
C GLY A 266 -4.74 -2.48 -31.23
N VAL A 267 -3.62 -2.69 -31.93
CA VAL A 267 -3.02 -4.03 -32.08
C VAL A 267 -2.60 -4.59 -30.73
N ALA A 268 -1.96 -3.79 -29.87
CA ALA A 268 -1.58 -4.21 -28.52
C ALA A 268 -2.80 -4.57 -27.66
N GLY A 269 -3.89 -3.79 -27.76
CA GLY A 269 -5.15 -4.06 -27.08
C GLY A 269 -5.81 -5.36 -27.56
N VAL A 270 -5.86 -5.59 -28.89
CA VAL A 270 -6.38 -6.84 -29.46
C VAL A 270 -5.53 -8.04 -29.02
N LEU A 271 -4.20 -7.91 -29.02
CA LEU A 271 -3.31 -8.97 -28.53
C LEU A 271 -3.62 -9.33 -27.06
N ALA A 272 -3.81 -8.33 -26.21
CA ALA A 272 -4.19 -8.55 -24.80
C ALA A 272 -5.58 -9.18 -24.65
N TYR A 273 -6.53 -8.82 -25.52
CA TYR A 273 -7.84 -9.45 -25.54
C TYR A 273 -7.79 -10.91 -26.03
N VAL A 274 -6.95 -11.23 -27.01
CA VAL A 274 -6.75 -12.61 -27.47
C VAL A 274 -6.05 -13.43 -26.39
N SER A 275 -5.05 -12.86 -25.71
CA SER A 275 -4.31 -13.56 -24.66
C SER A 275 -5.21 -13.99 -23.50
N TYR A 276 -6.28 -13.25 -23.22
CA TYR A 276 -7.31 -13.63 -22.24
C TYR A 276 -7.88 -15.03 -22.50
N PHE A 277 -8.14 -15.41 -23.76
CA PHE A 277 -8.68 -16.72 -24.08
C PHE A 277 -7.59 -17.79 -24.19
N VAL A 278 -6.45 -17.43 -24.78
CA VAL A 278 -5.36 -18.37 -25.05
C VAL A 278 -4.65 -18.81 -23.76
N LEU A 279 -4.48 -17.91 -22.80
CA LEU A 279 -3.67 -18.16 -21.60
C LEU A 279 -4.44 -18.85 -20.46
N GLN A 280 -5.75 -19.08 -20.58
CA GLN A 280 -6.54 -19.69 -19.49
C GLN A 280 -5.98 -21.04 -19.02
N GLY A 281 -5.58 -21.90 -19.96
CA GLY A 281 -4.97 -23.19 -19.62
C GLY A 281 -3.63 -23.05 -18.90
N LEU A 282 -2.83 -22.05 -19.28
CA LEU A 282 -1.54 -21.77 -18.63
C LEU A 282 -1.72 -21.17 -17.23
N PHE A 283 -2.74 -20.32 -17.04
CA PHE A 283 -3.07 -19.75 -15.73
C PHE A 283 -3.52 -20.81 -14.72
N ALA A 284 -4.02 -21.97 -15.14
CA ALA A 284 -4.38 -23.03 -14.22
C ALA A 284 -3.17 -23.65 -13.49
N VAL A 285 -1.96 -23.57 -14.06
CA VAL A 285 -0.73 -24.15 -13.50
C VAL A 285 0.31 -23.06 -13.15
N SER A 286 -0.08 -21.80 -13.26
CA SER A 286 0.86 -20.68 -13.16
C SER A 286 1.32 -20.41 -11.73
N THR A 287 2.63 -20.20 -11.57
CA THR A 287 3.24 -19.60 -10.37
C THR A 287 3.56 -18.12 -10.59
N ILE A 288 3.94 -17.39 -9.54
CA ILE A 288 4.26 -15.95 -9.64
C ILE A 288 5.36 -15.66 -10.66
N TRP A 289 6.31 -16.58 -10.82
CA TRP A 289 7.38 -16.49 -11.80
C TRP A 289 6.89 -16.64 -13.24
N THR A 290 5.93 -17.54 -13.49
CA THR A 290 5.34 -17.70 -14.82
C THR A 290 4.58 -16.44 -15.24
N ILE A 291 3.87 -15.78 -14.32
CA ILE A 291 3.22 -14.48 -14.59
C ILE A 291 4.26 -13.41 -14.86
N GLY A 292 5.37 -13.38 -14.11
CA GLY A 292 6.48 -12.48 -14.38
C GLY A 292 7.06 -12.65 -15.79
N ILE A 293 7.29 -13.90 -16.21
CA ILE A 293 7.77 -14.23 -17.57
C ILE A 293 6.76 -13.80 -18.64
N LEU A 294 5.47 -14.07 -18.44
CA LEU A 294 4.41 -13.66 -19.36
C LEU A 294 4.28 -12.14 -19.45
N GLY A 295 4.45 -11.43 -18.33
CA GLY A 295 4.47 -9.97 -18.29
C GLY A 295 5.65 -9.41 -19.11
N LEU A 296 6.85 -9.97 -18.92
CA LEU A 296 8.03 -9.59 -19.70
C LEU A 296 7.86 -9.92 -21.20
N ALA A 297 7.31 -11.08 -21.52
CA ALA A 297 7.01 -11.48 -22.90
C ALA A 297 5.98 -10.53 -23.54
N THR A 298 4.96 -10.12 -22.80
CA THR A 298 3.95 -9.16 -23.26
C THR A 298 4.57 -7.80 -23.54
N LEU A 299 5.44 -7.31 -22.66
CA LEU A 299 6.17 -6.05 -22.86
C LEU A 299 7.11 -6.14 -24.07
N ALA A 300 7.82 -7.25 -24.24
CA ALA A 300 8.67 -7.49 -25.40
C ALA A 300 7.87 -7.54 -26.71
N ALA A 301 6.73 -8.24 -26.74
CA ALA A 301 5.84 -8.27 -27.89
C ALA A 301 5.31 -6.88 -28.24
N CYS A 302 4.87 -6.12 -27.24
CA CYS A 302 4.39 -4.75 -27.42
C CYS A 302 5.51 -3.81 -27.91
N PHE A 303 6.73 -3.98 -27.42
CA PHE A 303 7.89 -3.25 -27.90
C PHE A 303 8.14 -3.53 -29.39
N VAL A 304 8.11 -4.79 -29.81
CA VAL A 304 8.28 -5.19 -31.22
C VAL A 304 7.17 -4.61 -32.09
N ILE A 305 5.90 -4.71 -31.66
CA ILE A 305 4.76 -4.11 -32.36
C ILE A 305 4.96 -2.60 -32.54
N GLY A 306 5.34 -1.90 -31.47
CA GLY A 306 5.59 -0.47 -31.52
C GLY A 306 6.77 -0.08 -32.42
N TRP A 307 7.83 -0.90 -32.43
CA TRP A 307 9.00 -0.69 -33.27
C TRP A 307 8.68 -0.87 -34.77
N LEU A 308 7.90 -1.91 -35.11
CA LEU A 308 7.49 -2.22 -36.49
C LEU A 308 6.55 -1.14 -37.06
N ILE A 309 5.56 -0.68 -36.28
CA ILE A 309 4.53 0.27 -36.73
C ILE A 309 5.03 1.72 -36.70
N GLY A 310 5.97 2.03 -35.80
CA GLY A 310 6.32 3.41 -35.43
C GLY A 310 6.96 4.28 -36.52
N GLY A 311 7.70 3.70 -37.47
CA GLY A 311 8.34 4.44 -38.58
C GLY A 311 9.24 5.63 -38.15
N PRO A 312 8.89 6.92 -38.37
CA PRO A 312 9.64 8.06 -37.84
C PRO A 312 9.39 8.32 -36.34
N ASP A 313 8.21 7.98 -35.82
CA ASP A 313 7.79 8.26 -34.44
C ASP A 313 7.99 7.06 -33.50
N ARG A 314 8.94 6.16 -33.78
CA ARG A 314 9.10 4.86 -33.07
C ARG A 314 9.16 5.02 -31.56
N GLY A 315 9.88 6.01 -31.06
CA GLY A 315 9.99 6.25 -29.62
C GLY A 315 8.63 6.52 -28.95
N GLN A 316 7.73 7.24 -29.63
CA GLN A 316 6.40 7.54 -29.10
C GLN A 316 5.47 6.32 -29.20
N VAL A 317 5.46 5.63 -30.35
CA VAL A 317 4.61 4.46 -30.59
C VAL A 317 4.99 3.28 -29.69
N ILE A 318 6.28 3.05 -29.43
CA ILE A 318 6.77 2.02 -28.48
C ILE A 318 6.25 2.30 -27.07
N ARG A 319 6.28 3.56 -26.61
CA ARG A 319 5.76 3.91 -25.27
C ARG A 319 4.27 3.66 -25.16
N VAL A 320 3.50 4.06 -26.18
CA VAL A 320 2.04 3.86 -26.22
C VAL A 320 1.71 2.36 -26.19
N THR A 321 2.32 1.58 -27.08
CA THR A 321 2.07 0.13 -27.18
C THR A 321 2.45 -0.62 -25.92
N MET A 322 3.61 -0.33 -25.31
CA MET A 322 4.01 -0.95 -24.05
C MET A 322 3.07 -0.57 -22.89
N LEU A 323 2.66 0.70 -22.78
CA LEU A 323 1.72 1.12 -21.73
C LEU A 323 0.35 0.46 -21.88
N VAL A 324 -0.19 0.41 -23.11
CA VAL A 324 -1.45 -0.29 -23.39
C VAL A 324 -1.31 -1.79 -23.06
N GLY A 325 -0.28 -2.45 -23.58
CA GLY A 325 -0.05 -3.87 -23.33
C GLY A 325 0.08 -4.20 -21.84
N PHE A 326 0.84 -3.39 -21.11
CA PHE A 326 1.00 -3.53 -19.66
C PHE A 326 -0.33 -3.38 -18.92
N LEU A 327 -1.04 -2.26 -19.12
CA LEU A 327 -2.29 -1.98 -18.42
C LEU A 327 -3.39 -3.00 -18.80
N SER A 328 -3.49 -3.39 -20.06
CA SER A 328 -4.44 -4.41 -20.52
C SER A 328 -4.08 -5.80 -19.96
N SER A 329 -2.80 -6.16 -19.84
CA SER A 329 -2.39 -7.41 -19.21
C SER A 329 -2.72 -7.46 -17.72
N LEU A 330 -2.62 -6.32 -17.02
CA LEU A 330 -3.06 -6.22 -15.62
C LEU A 330 -4.56 -6.47 -15.47
N LEU A 331 -5.39 -6.00 -16.42
CA LEU A 331 -6.82 -6.31 -16.42
C LEU A 331 -7.10 -7.80 -16.62
N VAL A 332 -6.35 -8.47 -17.49
CA VAL A 332 -6.47 -9.93 -17.70
C VAL A 332 -6.12 -10.69 -16.41
N ILE A 333 -5.05 -10.30 -15.74
CA ILE A 333 -4.64 -10.89 -14.45
C ILE A 333 -5.68 -10.60 -13.37
N ALA A 334 -6.21 -9.38 -13.31
CA ALA A 334 -7.25 -9.01 -12.37
C ALA A 334 -8.53 -9.81 -12.60
N ASP A 335 -8.96 -9.99 -13.85
CA ASP A 335 -10.11 -10.84 -14.17
C ASP A 335 -9.87 -12.29 -13.74
N ARG A 336 -8.64 -12.81 -13.87
CA ARG A 336 -8.32 -14.16 -13.41
C ARG A 336 -8.47 -14.32 -11.91
N PHE A 337 -8.12 -13.30 -11.11
CA PHE A 337 -8.42 -13.29 -9.67
C PHE A 337 -9.93 -13.28 -9.40
N LEU A 338 -10.71 -12.50 -10.16
CA LEU A 338 -12.17 -12.50 -10.01
C LEU A 338 -12.78 -13.87 -10.35
N GLN A 339 -12.29 -14.54 -11.40
CA GLN A 339 -12.70 -15.89 -11.75
C GLN A 339 -12.37 -16.96 -10.68
N ALA A 340 -11.33 -16.73 -9.86
CA ALA A 340 -10.99 -17.62 -8.75
C ALA A 340 -11.87 -17.39 -7.50
N TRP A 341 -12.60 -16.28 -7.45
CA TRP A 341 -13.44 -15.90 -6.31
C TRP A 341 -14.51 -16.92 -5.94
N PRO A 342 -15.28 -17.52 -6.88
CA PRO A 342 -16.28 -18.53 -6.52
C PRO A 342 -15.67 -19.75 -5.82
N ALA A 343 -14.48 -20.18 -6.27
CA ALA A 343 -13.76 -21.29 -5.65
C ALA A 343 -13.25 -20.92 -4.25
N TYR A 344 -12.84 -19.67 -4.05
CA TYR A 344 -12.46 -19.14 -2.74
C TYR A 344 -13.65 -19.08 -1.77
N LEU A 345 -14.80 -18.55 -2.20
CA LEU A 345 -16.04 -18.51 -1.41
C LEU A 345 -16.54 -19.90 -1.00
N ALA A 346 -16.52 -20.84 -1.94
CA ALA A 346 -16.99 -22.20 -1.74
C ALA A 346 -16.06 -23.05 -0.84
N SER A 347 -14.86 -22.56 -0.51
CA SER A 347 -13.96 -23.25 0.40
C SER A 347 -14.61 -23.43 1.78
N PRO A 348 -14.60 -24.64 2.37
CA PRO A 348 -15.17 -24.89 3.70
C PRO A 348 -14.58 -24.02 4.80
N ARG A 349 -13.36 -23.49 4.60
CA ARG A 349 -12.67 -22.61 5.56
C ARG A 349 -13.18 -21.17 5.50
N ILE A 350 -13.60 -20.71 4.33
CA ILE A 350 -14.10 -19.35 4.10
C ILE A 350 -15.60 -19.27 4.33
N ASN A 351 -16.34 -20.30 3.90
CA ASN A 351 -17.77 -20.46 4.16
C ASN A 351 -18.58 -19.20 3.78
N ASN A 352 -18.42 -18.72 2.54
CA ASN A 352 -19.06 -17.49 2.02
C ASN A 352 -18.77 -16.19 2.79
N ARG A 353 -17.70 -16.14 3.60
CA ARG A 353 -17.28 -14.94 4.35
C ARG A 353 -15.86 -14.52 3.92
N PRO A 354 -15.69 -13.97 2.71
CA PRO A 354 -14.38 -13.79 2.08
C PRO A 354 -13.51 -12.74 2.74
N ILE A 355 -14.10 -11.69 3.34
CA ILE A 355 -13.32 -10.58 3.89
C ILE A 355 -12.86 -10.93 5.30
N ALA A 356 -11.57 -11.22 5.44
CA ALA A 356 -11.00 -11.60 6.72
C ALA A 356 -10.95 -10.43 7.71
N THR A 357 -11.28 -10.71 8.96
CA THR A 357 -11.21 -9.75 10.07
C THR A 357 -9.98 -9.95 10.96
N VAL A 358 -9.34 -11.12 10.87
CA VAL A 358 -8.25 -11.54 11.76
C VAL A 358 -7.23 -12.38 10.99
N GLY A 359 -5.94 -12.19 11.31
CA GLY A 359 -4.84 -13.02 10.84
C GLY A 359 -4.26 -12.57 9.50
N GLU A 360 -3.23 -13.27 9.03
CA GLU A 360 -2.53 -12.99 7.76
C GLU A 360 -2.93 -13.91 6.62
N GLN A 361 -3.45 -15.08 6.95
CA GLN A 361 -3.88 -16.12 6.03
C GLN A 361 -4.87 -17.06 6.73
N THR A 362 -5.71 -17.73 5.95
CA THR A 362 -6.64 -18.72 6.47
C THR A 362 -5.91 -20.02 6.78
N VAL A 363 -5.95 -20.45 8.05
CA VAL A 363 -5.24 -21.66 8.51
C VAL A 363 -5.80 -22.91 7.83
N GLY A 364 -4.90 -23.67 7.19
CA GLY A 364 -5.25 -24.92 6.51
C GLY A 364 -5.94 -24.73 5.16
N LEU A 365 -6.02 -23.50 4.65
CA LEU A 365 -6.38 -23.25 3.27
C LEU A 365 -5.19 -23.64 2.38
N THR A 366 -5.46 -24.44 1.36
CA THR A 366 -4.49 -24.81 0.34
C THR A 366 -5.14 -24.63 -1.02
N GLY A 367 -4.38 -24.15 -1.99
CA GLY A 367 -4.91 -23.84 -3.31
C GLY A 367 -3.83 -23.39 -4.25
N ASP A 368 -4.24 -23.03 -5.46
CA ASP A 368 -3.36 -22.40 -6.43
C ASP A 368 -2.99 -20.96 -6.00
N MET A 369 -2.09 -20.34 -6.77
CA MET A 369 -1.66 -18.97 -6.50
C MET A 369 -2.82 -17.96 -6.53
N TRP A 370 -3.86 -18.20 -7.33
CA TRP A 370 -5.00 -17.29 -7.44
C TRP A 370 -5.83 -17.31 -6.16
N LEU A 371 -6.15 -18.51 -5.66
CA LEU A 371 -6.88 -18.71 -4.42
C LEU A 371 -6.09 -18.19 -3.21
N MET A 372 -4.81 -18.56 -3.09
CA MET A 372 -3.95 -18.07 -2.00
C MET A 372 -3.71 -16.55 -2.09
N GLY A 373 -3.66 -16.01 -3.30
CA GLY A 373 -3.54 -14.57 -3.53
C GLY A 373 -4.80 -13.80 -3.12
N LEU A 374 -5.99 -14.36 -3.37
CA LEU A 374 -7.26 -13.82 -2.86
C LEU A 374 -7.30 -13.84 -1.34
N ASP A 375 -6.95 -14.97 -0.72
CA ASP A 375 -6.88 -15.10 0.74
C ASP A 375 -6.00 -13.99 1.34
N THR A 376 -4.75 -13.92 0.88
CA THR A 376 -3.81 -12.89 1.32
C THR A 376 -4.34 -11.47 1.06
N PHE A 377 -4.95 -11.21 -0.11
CA PHE A 377 -5.52 -9.90 -0.41
C PHE A 377 -6.62 -9.52 0.59
N THR A 378 -7.55 -10.42 0.88
CA THR A 378 -8.66 -10.16 1.81
C THR A 378 -8.19 -9.95 3.24
N HIS A 379 -7.14 -10.64 3.69
CA HIS A 379 -6.50 -10.44 4.99
C HIS A 379 -5.82 -9.07 5.14
N PHE A 380 -5.20 -8.56 4.08
CA PHE A 380 -4.49 -7.27 4.12
C PHE A 380 -5.36 -6.08 3.69
N LEU A 381 -6.52 -6.29 3.08
CA LEU A 381 -7.40 -5.24 2.53
C LEU A 381 -7.75 -4.17 3.57
N LEU A 382 -8.39 -4.56 4.68
CA LEU A 382 -8.85 -3.63 5.71
C LEU A 382 -7.70 -2.97 6.49
N PRO A 383 -6.66 -3.71 6.92
CA PRO A 383 -5.45 -3.11 7.49
C PRO A 383 -4.82 -2.04 6.60
N THR A 384 -4.69 -2.32 5.29
CA THR A 384 -4.11 -1.39 4.34
C THR A 384 -4.98 -0.16 4.15
N ILE A 385 -6.31 -0.32 4.05
CA ILE A 385 -7.25 0.82 3.98
C ILE A 385 -7.15 1.67 5.26
N SER A 386 -7.14 1.03 6.43
CA SER A 386 -7.04 1.73 7.72
C SER A 386 -5.80 2.63 7.79
N LEU A 387 -4.62 2.10 7.44
CA LEU A 387 -3.39 2.89 7.41
C LEU A 387 -3.38 3.94 6.29
N THR A 388 -3.96 3.62 5.13
CA THR A 388 -4.06 4.55 3.99
C THR A 388 -4.88 5.78 4.39
N LEU A 389 -6.00 5.61 5.09
CA LEU A 389 -6.88 6.72 5.50
C LEU A 389 -6.18 7.71 6.43
N ILE A 390 -5.30 7.23 7.31
CA ILE A 390 -4.53 8.06 8.24
C ILE A 390 -3.58 8.98 7.47
N SER A 391 -2.77 8.41 6.58
CA SER A 391 -1.77 9.19 5.81
C SER A 391 -2.40 9.99 4.67
N PHE A 392 -3.53 9.55 4.11
CA PHE A 392 -4.25 10.21 3.01
C PHE A 392 -4.55 11.68 3.31
N ALA A 393 -5.03 11.97 4.52
CA ALA A 393 -5.34 13.33 4.95
C ALA A 393 -4.11 14.24 4.96
N GLY A 394 -2.99 13.72 5.46
CA GLY A 394 -1.69 14.41 5.43
C GLY A 394 -1.26 14.73 4.01
N TYR A 395 -1.17 13.71 3.14
CA TYR A 395 -0.75 13.91 1.75
C TYR A 395 -1.65 14.87 0.97
N THR A 396 -2.97 14.80 1.17
CA THR A 396 -3.93 15.73 0.53
C THR A 396 -3.65 17.17 0.93
N ARG A 397 -3.50 17.44 2.24
CA ARG A 397 -3.25 18.79 2.77
C ARG A 397 -1.92 19.35 2.27
N TYR A 398 -0.84 18.57 2.34
CA TYR A 398 0.49 19.02 1.95
C TYR A 398 0.62 19.18 0.43
N ALA A 399 0.05 18.26 -0.35
CA ALA A 399 0.04 18.38 -1.81
C ALA A 399 -0.73 19.63 -2.26
N ARG A 400 -1.87 19.92 -1.63
CA ARG A 400 -2.65 21.14 -1.90
C ARG A 400 -1.85 22.40 -1.57
N ALA A 401 -1.29 22.48 -0.36
CA ALA A 401 -0.53 23.65 0.09
C ALA A 401 0.71 23.89 -0.80
N GLY A 402 1.49 22.83 -1.07
CA GLY A 402 2.68 22.90 -1.90
C GLY A 402 2.38 23.31 -3.35
N LEU A 403 1.27 22.82 -3.93
CA LEU A 403 0.88 23.25 -5.27
C LEU A 403 0.49 24.73 -5.29
N LEU A 404 -0.30 25.21 -4.33
CA LEU A 404 -0.69 26.62 -4.26
C LEU A 404 0.51 27.56 -4.07
N GLU A 405 1.47 27.16 -3.24
CA GLU A 405 2.72 27.90 -3.04
C GLU A 405 3.51 28.01 -4.35
N VAL A 406 3.70 26.88 -5.03
CA VAL A 406 4.44 26.82 -6.30
C VAL A 406 3.73 27.63 -7.40
N MET A 407 2.41 27.55 -7.49
CA MET A 407 1.62 28.26 -8.50
C MET A 407 1.70 29.79 -8.37
N ASN A 408 2.10 30.30 -7.21
CA ASN A 408 2.31 31.72 -6.95
C ASN A 408 3.74 32.23 -7.26
N GLN A 409 4.64 31.35 -7.68
CA GLN A 409 6.04 31.70 -7.97
C GLN A 409 6.20 32.44 -9.31
N ASP A 410 7.21 33.31 -9.40
CA ASP A 410 7.42 34.15 -10.60
C ASP A 410 7.73 33.35 -11.87
N TYR A 411 8.42 32.21 -11.76
CA TYR A 411 8.70 31.36 -12.93
C TYR A 411 7.42 30.74 -13.52
N ILE A 412 6.36 30.55 -12.73
CA ILE A 412 5.04 30.12 -13.21
C ILE A 412 4.38 31.26 -13.98
N ARG A 413 4.46 32.49 -13.47
CA ARG A 413 3.96 33.68 -14.18
C ARG A 413 4.69 33.87 -15.52
N THR A 414 6.00 33.68 -15.55
CA THR A 414 6.78 33.72 -16.80
C THR A 414 6.36 32.61 -17.76
N ALA A 415 6.12 31.39 -17.28
CA ALA A 415 5.65 30.28 -18.11
C ALA A 415 4.29 30.58 -18.76
N ARG A 416 3.36 31.16 -18.01
CA ARG A 416 2.06 31.64 -18.53
C ARG A 416 2.20 32.79 -19.51
N ALA A 417 3.06 33.77 -19.21
CA ALA A 417 3.33 34.90 -20.10
C ALA A 417 3.94 34.48 -21.44
N LYS A 418 4.66 33.35 -21.48
CA LYS A 418 5.16 32.72 -22.71
C LYS A 418 4.07 31.96 -23.51
N GLY A 419 2.82 31.98 -23.06
CA GLY A 419 1.69 31.33 -23.75
C GLY A 419 1.61 29.82 -23.57
N LEU A 420 2.30 29.23 -22.59
CA LEU A 420 2.19 27.80 -22.32
C LEU A 420 0.79 27.46 -21.79
N SER A 421 0.20 26.37 -22.30
CA SER A 421 -1.09 25.87 -21.80
C SER A 421 -1.02 25.50 -20.32
N GLU A 422 -2.13 25.66 -19.59
CA GLU A 422 -2.13 25.38 -18.14
C GLU A 422 -1.81 23.92 -17.81
N ARG A 423 -2.13 22.98 -18.70
CA ARG A 423 -1.70 21.59 -18.53
C ARG A 423 -0.18 21.47 -18.48
N VAL A 424 0.55 22.20 -19.32
CA VAL A 424 2.02 22.19 -19.34
C VAL A 424 2.57 22.92 -18.11
N VAL A 425 2.00 24.08 -17.76
CA VAL A 425 2.40 24.82 -16.55
C VAL A 425 2.27 23.94 -15.31
N VAL A 426 1.12 23.30 -15.11
CA VAL A 426 0.86 22.44 -13.96
C VAL A 426 1.74 21.19 -13.97
N THR A 427 1.71 20.39 -15.05
CA THR A 427 2.38 19.08 -15.05
C THR A 427 3.90 19.17 -15.12
N ARG A 428 4.43 20.15 -15.87
CA ARG A 428 5.87 20.25 -16.13
C ARG A 428 6.57 21.23 -15.19
N HIS A 429 5.93 22.35 -14.84
CA HIS A 429 6.56 23.42 -14.07
C HIS A 429 6.13 23.45 -12.61
N ALA A 430 4.87 23.15 -12.27
CA ALA A 430 4.41 23.20 -10.90
C ALA A 430 4.58 21.86 -10.17
N PHE A 431 4.07 20.77 -10.74
CA PHE A 431 4.02 19.44 -10.11
C PHE A 431 5.41 18.95 -9.67
N ARG A 432 6.40 19.03 -10.54
CA ARG A 432 7.76 18.57 -10.20
C ARG A 432 8.37 19.34 -9.03
N ASN A 433 8.08 20.64 -8.92
CA ASN A 433 8.63 21.49 -7.87
C ASN A 433 7.86 21.34 -6.55
N MET A 434 6.56 21.06 -6.57
CA MET A 434 5.80 20.77 -5.34
C MET A 434 6.15 19.42 -4.71
N LEU A 435 6.74 18.49 -5.47
CA LEU A 435 7.16 17.19 -4.93
C LEU A 435 8.30 17.32 -3.91
N ILE A 436 9.04 18.44 -3.93
CA ILE A 436 10.14 18.70 -3.00
C ILE A 436 9.62 18.61 -1.55
N PRO A 437 8.69 19.47 -1.07
CA PRO A 437 8.10 19.31 0.27
C PRO A 437 7.52 17.93 0.58
N ILE A 438 6.88 17.29 -0.41
CA ILE A 438 6.24 15.96 -0.23
C ILE A 438 7.28 14.91 0.11
N THR A 439 8.48 14.97 -0.47
CA THR A 439 9.54 14.00 -0.15
C THR A 439 10.03 14.03 1.29
N THR A 440 10.05 15.18 1.98
CA THR A 440 10.35 15.20 3.44
C THR A 440 9.25 14.51 4.21
N ILE A 441 7.99 14.76 3.82
CA ILE A 441 6.85 14.23 4.56
C ILE A 441 6.82 12.71 4.48
N VAL A 442 7.12 12.12 3.31
CA VAL A 442 7.22 10.66 3.17
C VAL A 442 8.22 10.07 4.17
N ALA A 443 9.34 10.74 4.42
CA ALA A 443 10.35 10.28 5.38
C ALA A 443 9.83 10.30 6.82
N ALA A 444 9.13 11.38 7.20
CA ALA A 444 8.57 11.55 8.53
C ALA A 444 7.36 10.64 8.78
N ASP A 445 6.54 10.41 7.76
CA ASP A 445 5.30 9.63 7.80
C ASP A 445 5.56 8.16 8.15
N ILE A 446 6.74 7.63 7.82
CA ILE A 446 7.10 6.25 8.13
C ILE A 446 7.19 6.00 9.63
N GLY A 447 7.72 6.97 10.41
CA GLY A 447 7.71 6.86 11.87
C GLY A 447 6.28 6.81 12.45
N VAL A 448 5.37 7.61 11.88
CA VAL A 448 3.96 7.66 12.28
C VAL A 448 3.24 6.36 11.89
N LEU A 449 3.48 5.88 10.67
CA LEU A 449 2.89 4.65 10.16
C LEU A 449 3.33 3.42 10.94
N LEU A 450 4.56 3.38 11.45
CA LEU A 450 5.00 2.30 12.33
C LEU A 450 4.22 2.30 13.66
N GLY A 451 3.96 3.47 14.24
CA GLY A 451 3.07 3.60 15.40
C GLY A 451 1.63 3.18 15.11
N GLY A 452 1.09 3.58 13.95
CA GLY A 452 -0.23 3.18 13.48
C GLY A 452 -0.33 1.68 13.16
N ALA A 453 0.75 1.09 12.64
CA ALA A 453 0.84 -0.33 12.32
C ALA A 453 0.77 -1.19 13.58
N LEU A 454 1.41 -0.79 14.69
CA LEU A 454 1.28 -1.48 15.99
C LEU A 454 -0.19 -1.68 16.38
N ILE A 455 -0.99 -0.61 16.27
CA ILE A 455 -2.41 -0.61 16.64
C ILE A 455 -3.19 -1.44 15.62
N THR A 456 -2.94 -1.22 14.33
CA THR A 456 -3.65 -1.90 13.24
C THR A 456 -3.41 -3.41 13.28
N GLU A 457 -2.16 -3.84 13.45
CA GLU A 457 -1.79 -5.25 13.57
C GLU A 457 -2.44 -5.91 14.79
N ARG A 458 -2.54 -5.19 15.91
CA ARG A 458 -3.26 -5.68 17.09
C ARG A 458 -4.75 -5.82 16.83
N VAL A 459 -5.38 -4.81 16.21
CA VAL A 459 -6.81 -4.83 15.90
C VAL A 459 -7.12 -6.00 14.96
N PHE A 460 -6.35 -6.18 13.89
CA PHE A 460 -6.53 -7.26 12.91
C PHE A 460 -5.81 -8.57 13.27
N ALA A 461 -5.17 -8.66 14.43
CA ALA A 461 -4.40 -9.83 14.89
C ALA A 461 -3.46 -10.40 13.79
N ILE A 462 -2.75 -9.49 13.12
CA ILE A 462 -1.70 -9.77 12.13
C ILE A 462 -0.39 -10.04 12.89
N SER A 463 0.37 -11.04 12.46
CA SER A 463 1.62 -11.46 13.08
C SER A 463 2.81 -10.60 12.63
N GLY A 464 2.64 -9.28 12.71
CA GLY A 464 3.66 -8.30 12.37
C GLY A 464 4.61 -7.96 13.53
N MET A 465 5.54 -7.05 13.25
CA MET A 465 6.51 -6.52 14.20
C MET A 465 5.83 -5.91 15.44
N GLY A 466 4.68 -5.29 15.26
CA GLY A 466 3.96 -4.66 16.35
C GLY A 466 3.19 -5.62 17.24
N ALA A 467 2.67 -6.71 16.67
CA ALA A 467 2.17 -7.82 17.48
C ALA A 467 3.28 -8.47 18.31
N LEU A 468 4.45 -8.71 17.69
CA LEU A 468 5.64 -9.23 18.38
C LEU A 468 6.07 -8.31 19.53
N PHE A 469 6.15 -7.00 19.29
CA PHE A 469 6.49 -6.02 20.31
C PHE A 469 5.47 -6.02 21.46
N ASN A 470 4.17 -5.95 21.17
CA ASN A 470 3.11 -5.94 22.19
C ASN A 470 3.13 -7.21 23.04
N ALA A 471 3.30 -8.39 22.42
CA ALA A 471 3.36 -9.67 23.13
C ALA A 471 4.59 -9.75 24.05
N SER A 472 5.74 -9.27 23.56
CA SER A 472 7.00 -9.28 24.30
C SER A 472 6.99 -8.27 25.44
N LEU A 473 6.38 -7.09 25.24
CA LEU A 473 6.25 -6.06 26.26
C LEU A 473 5.40 -6.53 27.45
N GLY A 474 4.32 -7.27 27.18
CA GLY A 474 3.46 -7.82 28.21
C GLY A 474 4.13 -8.86 29.12
N ARG A 475 5.23 -9.49 28.67
CA ARG A 475 6.01 -10.47 29.44
C ARG A 475 7.42 -9.98 29.80
N VAL A 476 7.74 -8.73 29.47
CA VAL A 476 9.06 -8.13 29.69
C VAL A 476 10.19 -8.94 29.02
N ASP A 477 9.93 -9.41 27.80
CA ASP A 477 10.91 -10.15 27.02
C ASP A 477 11.83 -9.20 26.24
N VAL A 478 13.02 -8.96 26.78
CA VAL A 478 13.92 -7.91 26.29
C VAL A 478 14.46 -8.23 24.89
N ASN A 479 14.82 -9.48 24.60
CA ASN A 479 15.52 -9.81 23.35
C ASN A 479 14.64 -9.57 22.09
N PRO A 480 13.37 -10.04 22.02
CA PRO A 480 12.49 -9.73 20.90
C PRO A 480 12.14 -8.24 20.80
N ILE A 481 12.02 -7.52 21.93
CA ILE A 481 11.79 -6.06 21.93
C ILE A 481 12.97 -5.33 21.29
N MET A 482 14.18 -5.77 21.58
CA MET A 482 15.39 -5.21 20.98
C MET A 482 15.52 -5.58 19.51
N GLY A 483 15.14 -6.80 19.13
CA GLY A 483 14.99 -7.19 17.72
C GLY A 483 13.99 -6.29 16.98
N TYR A 484 12.84 -6.01 17.59
CA TYR A 484 11.86 -5.04 17.09
C TYR A 484 12.47 -3.65 16.91
N PHE A 485 13.14 -3.15 17.95
CA PHE A 485 13.77 -1.84 17.94
C PHE A 485 14.79 -1.71 16.80
N LEU A 486 15.65 -2.72 16.60
CA LEU A 486 16.64 -2.73 15.52
C LEU A 486 15.99 -2.67 14.14
N VAL A 487 15.02 -3.55 13.87
CA VAL A 487 14.33 -3.60 12.57
C VAL A 487 13.67 -2.26 12.27
N ILE A 488 12.95 -1.69 13.24
CA ILE A 488 12.25 -0.42 13.10
C ILE A 488 13.21 0.75 12.89
N ALA A 489 14.26 0.84 13.70
CA ALA A 489 15.22 1.92 13.60
C ALA A 489 16.03 1.85 12.30
N ILE A 490 16.47 0.66 11.87
CA ILE A 490 17.14 0.45 10.58
C ILE A 490 16.19 0.84 9.43
N THR A 491 14.93 0.42 9.48
CA THR A 491 13.93 0.76 8.47
C THR A 491 13.73 2.28 8.41
N ALA A 492 13.56 2.95 9.55
CA ALA A 492 13.42 4.39 9.61
C ALA A 492 14.66 5.14 9.08
N ILE A 493 15.87 4.68 9.40
CA ILE A 493 17.13 5.23 8.87
C ILE A 493 17.20 5.04 7.34
N LEU A 494 16.89 3.84 6.85
CA LEU A 494 16.90 3.51 5.42
C LEU A 494 15.95 4.42 4.65
N PHE A 495 14.72 4.58 5.12
CA PHE A 495 13.73 5.42 4.44
C PHE A 495 14.05 6.91 4.52
N ASN A 496 14.59 7.39 5.64
CA ASN A 496 15.10 8.75 5.73
C ASN A 496 16.24 8.99 4.73
N PHE A 497 17.12 8.01 4.54
CA PHE A 497 18.17 8.07 3.53
C PHE A 497 17.61 8.04 2.10
N LEU A 498 16.61 7.20 1.83
CA LEU A 498 15.93 7.17 0.53
C LEU A 498 15.23 8.50 0.21
N ALA A 499 14.69 9.18 1.22
CA ALA A 499 14.10 10.51 1.05
C ALA A 499 15.16 11.56 0.69
N ASP A 500 16.31 11.57 1.37
CA ASP A 500 17.43 12.45 1.00
C ASP A 500 17.94 12.21 -0.42
N LEU A 501 18.01 10.94 -0.83
CA LEU A 501 18.40 10.58 -2.19
C LEU A 501 17.35 11.08 -3.19
N SER A 502 16.07 10.94 -2.86
CA SER A 502 14.96 11.46 -3.67
C SER A 502 15.05 12.98 -3.82
N TYR A 503 15.45 13.71 -2.79
CA TYR A 503 15.75 15.14 -2.87
C TYR A 503 16.83 15.47 -3.90
N ALA A 504 17.96 14.75 -3.89
CA ALA A 504 19.05 14.95 -4.84
C ALA A 504 18.68 14.57 -6.30
N LEU A 505 17.65 13.73 -6.49
CA LEU A 505 17.09 13.38 -7.79
C LEU A 505 16.08 14.44 -8.29
N LEU A 506 15.24 14.95 -7.38
CA LEU A 506 14.18 15.91 -7.71
C LEU A 506 14.70 17.33 -7.91
N ASP A 507 15.63 17.78 -7.08
CA ASP A 507 16.25 19.11 -7.19
C ASP A 507 17.68 19.03 -7.75
N PRO A 508 17.88 19.32 -9.05
CA PRO A 508 19.21 19.34 -9.66
C PRO A 508 20.11 20.46 -9.12
N ARG A 509 19.58 21.47 -8.42
CA ARG A 509 20.37 22.57 -7.84
C ARG A 509 21.25 22.08 -6.67
N VAL A 510 20.82 21.03 -5.98
CA VAL A 510 21.57 20.41 -4.87
C VAL A 510 22.81 19.68 -5.38
N ARG A 511 22.88 19.32 -6.68
CA ARG A 511 24.04 18.63 -7.27
C ARG A 511 25.25 19.54 -7.54
N VAL A 512 25.09 20.87 -7.45
CA VAL A 512 26.12 21.85 -7.89
C VAL A 512 26.99 22.37 -6.73
N LYS A 513 27.00 21.73 -5.56
CA LYS A 513 27.94 22.05 -4.48
C LYS A 513 28.55 20.81 -3.80
#